data_AF-A0A132MJ24-F1
#
_entry.id   AF-A0A132MJ24-F1
#
_cell.length_a   1.000
_cell.length_b   1.000
_cell.length_c   1.000
_cell.angle_alpha   90.00
_cell.angle_beta   90.00
_cell.angle_gamma   90.00
#
_symmetry.space_group_name_H-M   'P 1'
#
loop_
_entity.id
_entity.type
_entity.pdbx_description
1 polymer ?
#
loop_
_entity_poly.entity_id
_entity_poly.type
_entity_poly.pdbx_seq_one_letter_code
_entity_poly.pdbx_strand_id
1 'polypeptide(L)' 'MLIKALRDLGVSSDLSYMAAMGSILLAVISWAASKRAQDRATAERWGIFMGLWAPTFMGIGNALKIEEMSREK' A
#
# COMPACT_ATOMS: atom_id res chain seq x y z
N MET A 1 18.91 -2.23 -6.29
CA MET A 1 18.48 -3.32 -7.19
C MET A 1 16.96 -3.47 -7.18
N LEU A 2 16.31 -3.57 -6.01
CA LEU A 2 14.85 -3.73 -5.91
C LEU A 2 14.04 -2.58 -6.54
N ILE A 3 14.40 -1.32 -6.28
CA ILE A 3 13.66 -0.15 -6.81
C ILE A 3 13.83 0.00 -8.33
N LYS A 4 15.03 -0.28 -8.85
CA LYS A 4 15.26 -0.37 -10.30
C LYS A 4 14.40 -1.46 -10.93
N ALA A 5 14.35 -2.65 -10.34
CA ALA A 5 13.53 -3.75 -10.85
C ALA A 5 12.02 -3.44 -10.81
N LEU A 6 11.52 -2.79 -9.74
CA LEU A 6 10.13 -2.32 -9.66
C LEU A 6 9.80 -1.33 -10.77
N ARG A 7 10.73 -0.42 -11.08
CA ARG A 7 10.52 0.55 -12.15
C ARG A 7 10.68 -0.04 -13.55
N ASP A 8 11.56 -1.02 -13.74
CA ASP A 8 11.66 -1.80 -14.98
C ASP A 8 10.37 -2.60 -15.25
N LEU A 9 9.64 -2.96 -14.18
CA LEU A 9 8.28 -3.52 -14.22
C LEU A 9 7.18 -2.47 -14.49
N GLY A 10 7.54 -1.19 -14.63
CA GLY A 10 6.60 -0.09 -14.89
C GLY A 10 5.92 0.47 -13.64
N VAL A 11 6.36 0.12 -12.43
CA VAL A 11 5.80 0.68 -11.19
C VAL A 11 6.30 2.11 -10.99
N SER A 12 5.41 3.09 -11.10
CA SER A 12 5.69 4.50 -10.79
C SER A 12 5.51 4.82 -9.31
N SER A 13 6.07 5.95 -8.86
CA SER A 13 5.83 6.46 -7.50
C SER A 13 4.32 6.63 -7.22
N ASP A 14 3.56 7.09 -8.22
CA ASP A 14 2.13 7.35 -8.10
C ASP A 14 1.32 6.07 -7.92
N LEU A 15 1.69 4.98 -8.60
CA LEU A 15 1.08 3.67 -8.41
C LEU A 15 1.30 3.16 -6.97
N SER A 16 2.50 3.39 -6.43
CA SER A 16 2.83 3.00 -5.05
C SER A 16 2.02 3.82 -4.03
N TYR A 17 1.84 5.13 -4.25
CA TYR A 17 0.96 5.94 -3.40
C TYR A 17 -0.51 5.54 -3.53
N MET A 18 -0.96 5.18 -4.73
CA MET A 18 -2.32 4.68 -4.94
C MET A 18 -2.54 3.32 -4.26
N ALA A 19 -1.55 2.43 -4.27
CA ALA A 19 -1.57 1.17 -3.53
C ALA A 19 -1.60 1.39 -2.01
N ALA A 20 -0.88 2.39 -1.51
CA ALA A 20 -0.96 2.79 -0.11
C ALA A 20 -2.37 3.25 0.27
N MET A 21 -2.96 4.14 -0.55
CA MET A 21 -4.34 4.62 -0.35
C MET A 21 -5.35 3.47 -0.43
N GLY A 22 -5.19 2.58 -1.41
CA GLY A 22 -6.03 1.39 -1.58
C GLY A 22 -5.98 0.47 -0.37
N SER A 23 -4.82 0.30 0.25
CA SER A 23 -4.65 -0.51 1.47
C SER A 23 -5.43 0.07 2.65
N ILE A 24 -5.44 1.40 2.80
CA ILE A 24 -6.26 2.09 3.81
C ILE A 24 -7.75 1.87 3.55
N LEU A 25 -8.19 2.04 2.30
CA LEU A 25 -9.59 1.82 1.92
C LEU A 25 -10.02 0.36 2.18
N LEU A 26 -9.17 -0.60 1.84
CA LEU A 26 -9.42 -2.02 2.10
C LEU A 26 -9.55 -2.31 3.61
N ALA A 27 -8.72 -1.68 4.45
CA ALA A 27 -8.83 -1.81 5.89
C ALA A 27 -10.17 -1.27 6.42
N VAL A 28 -10.60 -0.10 5.92
CA VAL A 28 -11.90 0.51 6.29
C VAL A 28 -13.08 -0.35 5.83
N ILE A 29 -13.03 -0.88 4.61
CA ILE A 29 -14.06 -1.77 4.06
C ILE A 29 -14.10 -3.08 4.86
N SER A 30 -12.94 -3.66 5.20
CA SER A 30 -12.84 -4.87 6.01
C SER A 30 -13.45 -4.66 7.40
N TRP A 31 -13.18 -3.52 8.05
CA TRP A 31 -13.84 -3.15 9.30
C TRP A 31 -15.35 -2.98 9.14
N ALA A 32 -15.81 -2.31 8.09
CA ALA A 32 -17.25 -2.14 7.83
C ALA A 32 -17.94 -3.50 7.60
N ALA A 33 -17.29 -4.41 6.87
CA ALA A 33 -17.76 -5.77 6.65
C ALA A 33 -17.76 -6.61 7.94
N SER A 34 -16.76 -6.42 8.83
CA SER A 34 -16.69 -7.11 10.13
C SER A 34 -17.92 -6.87 11.00
N LYS A 35 -18.57 -5.70 10.87
CA LYS A 35 -19.79 -5.39 11.64
C LYS A 35 -20.96 -6.32 11.34
N ARG A 36 -20.98 -6.93 10.16
CA ARG A 36 -21.99 -7.89 9.69
C ARG A 36 -21.50 -9.34 9.74
N ALA A 37 -20.23 -9.56 10.06
CA ALA A 37 -19.64 -10.90 10.09
C ALA A 37 -19.99 -11.63 11.39
N GLN A 38 -20.27 -12.94 11.30
CA GLN A 38 -20.41 -13.81 12.47
C GLN A 38 -19.10 -13.94 13.26
N ASP A 39 -17.95 -13.94 12.57
CA ASP A 39 -16.62 -13.95 13.18
C ASP A 39 -15.93 -12.59 13.04
N ARG A 40 -16.26 -11.70 13.99
CA ARG A 40 -15.73 -10.34 14.06
C ARG A 40 -14.21 -10.32 14.28
N ALA A 41 -13.70 -11.21 15.13
CA ALA A 41 -12.30 -11.20 15.53
C ALA A 41 -11.37 -11.52 14.36
N THR A 42 -11.75 -12.47 13.51
CA THR A 42 -10.98 -12.79 12.31
C THR A 42 -11.01 -11.64 11.30
N ALA A 43 -12.18 -11.02 11.09
CA ALA A 43 -12.32 -9.90 10.15
C ALA A 43 -11.53 -8.65 10.57
N GLU A 44 -11.52 -8.30 11.87
CA GLU A 44 -10.74 -7.16 12.39
C GLU A 44 -9.22 -7.37 12.23
N ARG A 45 -8.72 -8.59 12.44
CA ARG A 45 -7.31 -8.92 12.22
C ARG A 45 -6.89 -8.75 10.76
N TRP A 46 -7.75 -9.16 9.82
CA TRP A 46 -7.53 -8.93 8.40
C TRP A 46 -7.49 -7.44 8.06
N GLY A 47 -8.39 -6.63 8.62
CA GLY A 47 -8.40 -5.18 8.44
C GLY A 47 -7.11 -4.51 8.91
N ILE A 48 -6.60 -4.88 10.09
CA ILE A 48 -5.33 -4.37 10.63
C ILE A 48 -4.15 -4.78 9.73
N PHE A 49 -4.12 -6.04 9.27
CA PHE A 49 -3.07 -6.51 8.39
C PHE A 49 -3.03 -5.73 7.07
N MET A 50 -4.19 -5.47 6.46
CA MET A 50 -4.30 -4.66 5.25
C MET A 50 -3.85 -3.22 5.48
N GLY A 51 -4.21 -2.62 6.62
CA GLY A 51 -3.79 -1.27 6.97
C GLY A 51 -2.27 -1.12 7.14
N LEU A 52 -1.57 -2.18 7.56
CA LEU A 52 -0.12 -2.18 7.74
C LEU A 52 0.67 -2.04 6.43
N TRP A 53 0.06 -2.36 5.29
CA TRP A 53 0.70 -2.22 3.98
C TRP A 53 0.80 -0.76 3.52
N ALA A 54 -0.04 0.13 4.04
CA ALA A 54 -0.01 1.55 3.69
C ALA A 54 1.35 2.23 3.93
N PRO A 55 1.98 2.16 5.13
CA PRO A 55 3.30 2.73 5.36
C PRO A 55 4.39 2.08 4.50
N THR A 56 4.25 0.78 4.18
CA THR A 56 5.20 0.06 3.32
C THR A 56 5.16 0.61 1.90
N PHE A 57 3.96 0.73 1.31
CA PHE A 57 3.79 1.28 -0.03
C PHE A 57 4.15 2.78 -0.10
N MET A 58 3.89 3.56 0.93
CA MET A 58 4.38 4.95 1.02
C MET A 58 5.91 5.02 1.03
N GLY A 59 6.58 4.14 1.78
CA GLY A 59 8.04 4.07 1.81
C GLY A 59 8.65 3.72 0.44
N ILE A 60 8.05 2.75 -0.25
CA ILE A 60 8.44 2.38 -1.62
C ILE A 60 8.21 3.55 -2.59
N GLY A 61 7.05 4.20 -2.52
CA GLY A 61 6.72 5.36 -3.36
C GLY A 61 7.69 6.52 -3.15
N ASN A 62 8.06 6.82 -1.90
CA ASN A 62 9.02 7.86 -1.58
C ASN A 62 10.41 7.53 -2.13
N ALA A 63 10.86 6.28 -2.00
CA ALA A 63 12.15 5.86 -2.50
C ALA A 63 12.21 5.82 -4.05
N LEU A 64 11.10 5.44 -4.72
CA LEU A 64 10.95 5.58 -6.17
C LEU A 64 11.03 7.04 -6.60
N LYS A 65 10.34 7.93 -5.89
CA LYS A 65 10.33 9.37 -6.21
C LYS A 65 11.71 10.01 -6.10
N ILE A 66 12.47 9.65 -5.07
CA ILE A 66 13.86 10.12 -4.90
C ILE A 66 14.74 9.65 -6.08
N GLU A 67 14.58 8.41 -6.54
CA GLU A 67 15.35 7.90 -7.68
C GLU A 67 14.95 8.58 -9.01
N GLU A 68 13.66 8.85 -9.22
CA GLU A 68 13.17 9.63 -10.38
C GLU A 68 13.80 11.03 -10.39
N MET A 69 13.71 11.77 -9.28
CA MET A 69 14.29 13.11 -9.16
C MET A 69 15.82 13.14 -9.30
N SER A 70 16.51 12.08 -8.89
CA SER A 70 17.97 11.98 -9.01
C SER A 70 18.44 11.68 -10.43
N ARG A 71 17.59 11.12 -11.31
CA ARG A 71 17.93 10.79 -12.70
C ARG A 71 17.57 11.91 -13.69
N GLU A 72 16.68 12.82 -13.31
CA GLU A 72 16.32 14.00 -14.10
C GLU A 72 17.37 15.14 -14.00
N LYS A 73 18.32 15.06 -13.06
CA LYS A 73 19.47 15.95 -12.94
C LYS A 73 20.68 15.43 -13.72
#